data_AF-A0A7C5GF06-F1
#
_entry.id   AF-A0A7C5GF06-F1
#
_cell.length_a   1.000
_cell.length_b   1.000
_cell.length_c   1.000
_cell.angle_alpha   90.00
_cell.angle_beta   90.00
_cell.angle_gamma   90.00
#
_symmetry.space_group_name_H-M   'P 1'
#
loop_
_entity.id
_entity.type
_entity.pdbx_description
1 polymer ?
#
loop_
_entity_poly.entity_id
_entity_poly.type
_entity_poly.pdbx_seq_one_letter_code
_entity_poly.pdbx_strand_id
1 'polypeptide(L)' 'MKHILKEIYGVGILFFYYIKWFVFIGLPILYYGLDYRQNIIMDILWVYCFALITKDFIMRVVLKKKYCDIEPKKR' A
#
# COMPACT_ATOMS: atom_id res chain seq x y z
N MET A 1 15.42 3.42 20.05
CA MET A 1 14.06 3.89 19.65
C MET A 1 13.94 4.23 18.16
N LYS A 2 14.79 5.10 17.59
CA LYS A 2 14.73 5.45 16.14
C LYS A 2 14.84 4.24 15.19
N HIS A 3 15.64 3.23 15.57
CA HIS A 3 15.79 2.00 14.77
C HIS A 3 14.51 1.15 14.76
N ILE A 4 13.92 0.91 15.94
CA ILE A 4 12.70 0.12 16.10
C ILE A 4 11.52 0.75 15.33
N LEU A 5 11.37 2.07 15.40
CA LEU A 5 10.35 2.78 14.62
C LEU A 5 10.54 2.61 13.10
N LYS A 6 11.79 2.60 12.63
CA LYS A 6 12.12 2.38 11.22
C LYS A 6 11.80 0.95 10.78
N GLU A 7 12.06 -0.03 11.63
CA GLU A 7 11.75 -1.44 11.37
C GLU A 7 10.24 -1.68 11.37
N ILE A 8 9.51 -1.17 12.38
CA ILE A 8 8.04 -1.29 12.43
C ILE A 8 7.40 -0.59 11.23
N TYR A 9 7.93 0.57 10.82
CA TYR A 9 7.45 1.26 9.62
C TYR A 9 7.71 0.46 8.35
N GLY A 10 8.91 -0.13 8.21
CA GLY A 10 9.25 -0.99 7.08
C GLY A 10 8.40 -2.25 7.00
N VAL A 11 8.24 -2.95 8.13
CA VAL A 11 7.38 -4.14 8.25
C VAL A 11 5.91 -3.78 7.99
N GLY A 12 5.44 -2.66 8.53
CA GLY A 12 4.09 -2.15 8.30
C GLY A 12 3.83 -1.91 6.82
N ILE A 13 4.73 -1.20 6.13
CA ILE A 13 4.61 -0.99 4.68
C ILE A 13 4.55 -2.32 3.92
N LEU A 14 5.42 -3.28 4.26
CA LEU A 14 5.44 -4.59 3.59
C LEU A 14 4.12 -5.33 3.80
N PHE A 15 3.61 -5.33 5.03
CA PHE A 15 2.31 -5.92 5.39
C PHE A 15 1.17 -5.28 4.62
N PHE A 16 1.09 -3.94 4.63
CA PHE A 16 0.10 -3.20 3.86
C PHE A 16 0.23 -3.44 2.35
N TYR A 17 1.43 -3.70 1.83
CA TYR A 17 1.62 -3.99 0.42
C TYR A 17 0.86 -5.25 -0.05
N TYR A 18 0.84 -6.29 0.79
CA TYR A 18 0.10 -7.53 0.51
C TYR A 18 -1.40 -7.37 0.78
N ILE A 19 -1.75 -6.70 1.88
CA ILE A 19 -3.15 -6.61 2.34
C ILE A 19 -3.95 -5.51 1.66
N LYS A 20 -3.30 -4.54 0.99
CA LYS A 20 -3.98 -3.39 0.36
C LYS A 20 -5.16 -3.80 -0.50
N TRP A 21 -5.02 -4.86 -1.31
CA TRP A 21 -6.08 -5.32 -2.21
C TRP A 21 -7.24 -5.95 -1.46
N PHE A 22 -6.94 -6.71 -0.40
CA PHE A 22 -7.95 -7.34 0.44
C PHE A 22 -8.76 -6.31 1.21
N VAL A 23 -8.12 -5.28 1.75
CA VAL A 23 -8.82 -4.15 2.40
C VAL A 23 -9.58 -3.33 1.36
N PHE A 24 -8.99 -3.05 0.20
CA PHE A 24 -9.61 -2.21 -0.81
C PHE A 24 -10.92 -2.80 -1.35
N ILE A 25 -10.97 -4.13 -1.53
CA ILE A 25 -12.15 -4.87 -2.04
C ILE A 25 -13.04 -5.35 -0.89
N GLY A 26 -12.45 -5.84 0.20
CA GLY A 26 -13.20 -6.43 1.31
C GLY A 26 -14.03 -5.42 2.09
N LEU A 27 -13.56 -4.18 2.21
CA LEU A 27 -14.23 -3.13 2.98
C LEU A 27 -15.52 -2.62 2.31
N PRO A 28 -15.58 -2.34 0.98
CA PRO A 28 -16.85 -2.07 0.31
C PRO A 28 -17.78 -3.29 0.30
N ILE A 29 -17.25 -4.52 0.19
CA ILE A 29 -18.10 -5.72 0.33
C ILE A 29 -18.73 -5.79 1.73
N LEU A 30 -17.98 -5.43 2.77
CA LEU A 30 -18.49 -5.44 4.14
C LEU A 30 -19.59 -4.38 4.33
N TYR A 31 -19.41 -3.19 3.76
CA TYR A 31 -20.41 -2.11 3.85
C TYR A 31 -21.66 -2.38 3.03
N TYR A 32 -21.52 -2.81 1.76
CA TYR A 32 -22.67 -2.98 0.87
C TYR A 32 -23.30 -4.37 0.93
N GLY A 33 -22.54 -5.40 1.34
CA GLY A 33 -23.00 -6.79 1.38
C GLY A 33 -23.43 -7.29 2.75
N LEU A 34 -22.87 -6.73 3.83
CA LEU A 34 -23.17 -7.16 5.21
C LEU A 34 -23.82 -6.05 6.07
N ASP A 35 -24.14 -4.88 5.48
CA ASP A 35 -24.68 -3.71 6.18
C ASP A 35 -23.87 -3.34 7.44
N TYR A 36 -22.54 -3.54 7.35
CA TYR A 36 -21.67 -3.33 8.50
C TYR A 36 -21.65 -1.84 8.86
N ARG A 37 -21.71 -1.52 10.15
CA ARG A 37 -21.71 -0.13 10.62
C ARG A 37 -20.48 0.60 10.06
N GLN A 38 -20.72 1.76 9.48
CA GLN A 38 -19.63 2.62 9.01
C GLN A 38 -18.80 3.10 10.19
N ASN A 39 -17.50 2.89 10.09
CA ASN A 39 -16.53 3.23 11.12
C ASN A 39 -15.45 4.12 10.50
N ILE A 40 -15.25 5.30 11.08
CA ILE A 40 -14.25 6.27 10.61
C ILE A 40 -12.84 5.64 10.55
N ILE A 41 -12.52 4.74 11.48
CA ILE A 41 -11.23 4.03 11.51
C ILE A 41 -11.04 3.18 10.24
N MET A 42 -12.07 2.47 9.81
CA MET A 42 -12.03 1.62 8.63
C MET A 42 -11.94 2.45 7.35
N ASP A 43 -12.62 3.59 7.31
CA ASP A 43 -12.54 4.55 6.22
C ASP A 43 -11.12 5.12 6.06
N ILE A 44 -10.51 5.58 7.16
CA ILE A 44 -9.11 6.06 7.18
C ILE A 44 -8.15 4.96 6.73
N LEU A 45 -8.35 3.72 7.19
CA LEU A 45 -7.53 2.57 6.79
C LEU A 45 -7.62 2.30 5.28
N TRP A 46 -8.83 2.42 4.74
CA TRP A 46 -9.08 2.26 3.31
C TRP A 46 -8.42 3.39 2.49
N VAL A 47 -8.57 4.64 2.92
CA VAL A 47 -7.90 5.80 2.30
C VAL A 47 -6.38 5.69 2.36
N TYR A 48 -5.82 5.19 3.47
CA TYR A 48 -4.38 4.93 3.58
C TYR A 48 -3.90 3.87 2.57
N CYS A 49 -4.65 2.78 2.41
CA CYS A 49 -4.37 1.77 1.37
C CYS A 49 -4.49 2.35 -0.03
N PHE A 50 -5.48 3.21 -0.29
CA PHE A 50 -5.66 3.89 -1.56
C PHE A 50 -4.48 4.84 -1.88
N ALA A 51 -3.99 5.58 -0.89
CA ALA A 51 -2.82 6.45 -1.05
C ALA A 51 -1.54 5.64 -1.38
N LEU A 52 -1.34 4.49 -0.74
CA LEU A 52 -0.25 3.56 -1.04
C LEU A 52 -0.33 3.03 -2.48
N ILE A 53 -1.51 2.58 -2.92
CA ILE A 53 -1.74 2.11 -4.30
C ILE A 53 -1.46 3.25 -5.29
N THR A 54 -1.97 4.44 -5.02
CA THR A 54 -1.80 5.63 -5.86
C THR A 54 -0.33 6.01 -5.99
N LYS A 55 0.43 6.00 -4.88
CA LYS A 55 1.88 6.22 -4.90
C LYS A 55 2.60 5.21 -5.79
N ASP A 56 2.28 3.93 -5.66
CA ASP A 56 2.85 2.87 -6.52
C ASP A 56 2.50 3.07 -7.99
N PHE A 57 1.24 3.45 -8.27
CA PHE A 57 0.77 3.70 -9.62
C PHE A 57 1.45 4.92 -10.23
N ILE A 58 1.55 6.04 -9.51
CA ILE A 58 2.26 7.24 -9.95
C ILE A 58 3.74 6.93 -10.18
N MET A 59 4.40 6.20 -9.27
CA MET A 59 5.80 5.81 -9.43
C MET A 59 6.00 4.91 -10.66
N ARG A 60 5.03 4.04 -10.98
CA ARG A 60 5.09 3.17 -12.17
C ARG A 60 4.77 3.92 -13.47
N VAL A 61 3.76 4.78 -13.46
CA VAL A 61 3.18 5.44 -14.63
C VAL A 61 3.90 6.74 -14.99
N VAL A 62 4.11 7.62 -14.01
CA VAL A 62 4.72 8.95 -14.23
C VAL A 62 6.23 8.83 -14.33
N LEU A 63 6.85 8.11 -13.39
CA LEU A 63 8.31 8.06 -13.32
C LEU A 63 8.91 7.11 -14.36
N LYS A 64 8.12 6.20 -14.97
CA LYS A 64 8.57 5.19 -15.97
C LYS A 64 9.96 4.60 -15.64
N LYS A 65 10.32 4.52 -14.36
CA LYS A 65 11.59 3.96 -13.93
C LYS A 65 11.48 2.46 -14.15
N LYS A 66 11.84 2.04 -15.36
CA LYS A 66 12.32 0.68 -15.58
C LYS A 66 13.49 0.52 -14.60
N TYR A 67 13.45 -0.48 -13.74
CA TYR A 67 14.62 -0.94 -12.99
C TYR A 67 15.65 -1.59 -13.95
N CYS A 68 15.91 -0.96 -15.10
CA CYS A 68 16.81 -1.46 -16.12
C CYS A 68 17.67 -0.30 -16.61
N ASP A 69 18.62 0.09 -15.75
CA ASP A 69 20.01 0.28 -16.18
C ASP A 69 20.86 -0.47 -15.15
N ILE A 70 20.63 -1.78 -15.02
CA ILE A 70 21.73 -2.64 -14.55
C ILE A 70 22.63 -2.74 -15.78
N GLU A 71 23.50 -1.74 -15.97
CA GLU A 71 24.65 -1.95 -16.83
C GLU A 71 25.39 -3.16 -16.25
N PRO A 72 25.54 -4.28 -16.98
CA PRO A 72 26.44 -5.32 -16.53
C PRO A 72 27.83 -4.70 -16.49
N LYS A 73 28.35 -4.48 -15.28
CA LYS A 73 29.71 -4.01 -15.05
C LYS A 73 30.66 -4.98 -15.72
N LYS A 74 31.13 -4.61 -16.91
CA LYS A 74 32.13 -5.35 -17.67
C LYS A 74 33.50 -5.03 -17.05
N ARG A 75 33.99 -5.90 -16.18
CA ARG A 75 35.41 -6.03 -15.84
C ARG A 75 35.72 -7.40 -15.32
#